data_AF-A0A6M8MUE4-F1
#
_entry.id   AF-A0A6M8MUE4-F1
#
_cell.length_a   1.000
_cell.length_b   1.000
_cell.length_c   1.000
_cell.angle_alpha   90.00
_cell.angle_beta   90.00
_cell.angle_gamma   90.00
#
_symmetry.space_group_name_H-M   'P 1'
#
loop_
_entity.id
_entity.type
_entity.pdbx_description
1 polymer ?
#
loop_
_entity_poly.entity_id
_entity_poly.type
_entity_poly.pdbx_seq_one_letter_code
_entity_poly.pdbx_strand_id
1 'polypeptide(L)'
;MSSPRLHPTLLLSLLALIATAICALLLGRYQISIHEFLMFIATMLGISDMPAHRYDLLHSLIIEARLPRVIAAVLVGAGLSVSGAAYQGVFRNPLVSPG
;
A
#
# COMPACT_ATOMS: atom_id res chain seq x y z
N MET A 1 -16.05 7.83 29.81
CA MET A 1 -15.98 7.26 28.44
C MET A 1 -15.38 8.31 27.52
N SER A 2 -14.05 8.36 27.45
CA SER A 2 -13.30 9.31 26.63
C SER A 2 -13.53 8.99 25.16
N SER A 3 -14.11 9.92 24.42
CA SER A 3 -14.23 9.84 22.97
C SER A 3 -12.84 9.62 22.35
N PRO A 4 -12.68 8.68 21.40
CA PRO A 4 -11.41 8.46 20.74
C PRO A 4 -11.12 9.70 19.89
N ARG A 5 -10.27 10.60 20.38
CA ARG A 5 -9.71 11.68 19.56
C ARG A 5 -8.78 10.99 18.57
N LEU A 6 -9.29 10.69 17.38
CA LEU A 6 -8.46 10.27 16.26
C LEU A 6 -7.41 11.36 16.05
N HIS A 7 -6.18 11.10 16.48
CA HIS A 7 -5.11 12.07 16.37
C HIS A 7 -4.87 12.33 14.88
N PRO A 8 -4.77 13.60 14.45
CA PRO A 8 -4.60 13.95 13.03
C PRO A 8 -3.36 13.30 12.40
N THR A 9 -2.37 12.94 13.21
CA THR A 9 -1.17 12.20 12.79
C THR A 9 -1.47 10.79 12.29
N LEU A 10 -2.43 10.07 12.91
CA LEU A 10 -2.85 8.74 12.46
C LEU A 10 -3.58 8.81 11.12
N LEU A 11 -4.41 9.83 10.94
CA LEU A 11 -5.09 10.07 9.66
C LEU A 11 -4.06 10.37 8.56
N LEU A 12 -3.09 11.24 8.85
CA LEU A 12 -2.03 11.60 7.91
C LEU A 12 -1.17 10.40 7.52
N SER A 13 -0.77 9.55 8.48
CA SER A 13 0.02 8.35 8.17
C SER A 13 -0.76 7.32 7.35
N LEU A 14 -2.05 7.15 7.62
CA LEU A 14 -2.92 6.28 6.81
C LEU A 14 -3.08 6.80 5.37
N LEU A 15 -3.30 8.10 5.20
CA LEU A 15 -3.35 8.72 3.88
C LEU A 15 -2.03 8.58 3.13
N ALA A 16 -0.90 8.78 3.81
CA ALA A 16 0.42 8.58 3.23
C ALA A 16 0.67 7.12 2.82
N LEU A 17 0.23 6.15 3.64
CA LEU A 17 0.31 4.72 3.30
C LEU A 17 -0.50 4.39 2.04
N ILE A 18 -1.74 4.89 1.95
CA ILE A 18 -2.59 4.66 0.77
C ILE A 18 -1.97 5.31 -0.48
N ALA A 19 -1.54 6.57 -0.38
CA ALA A 19 -0.92 7.29 -1.48
C ALA A 19 0.34 6.58 -1.99
N THR A 20 1.22 6.14 -1.09
CA THR A 20 2.45 5.42 -1.45
C THR A 20 2.17 4.03 -2.02
N ALA A 21 1.16 3.32 -1.52
CA ALA A 21 0.72 2.05 -2.09
C ALA A 21 0.20 2.21 -3.54
N ILE A 22 -0.62 3.24 -3.79
CA ILE A 22 -1.09 3.55 -5.15
C ILE A 22 0.10 3.91 -6.06
N CYS A 23 1.01 4.77 -5.60
CA CYS A 23 2.23 5.08 -6.34
C CYS A 23 3.05 3.81 -6.66
N ALA A 24 3.19 2.88 -5.71
CA ALA A 24 3.90 1.63 -5.91
C ALA A 24 3.21 0.71 -6.94
N LEU A 25 1.88 0.74 -7.05
CA LEU A 25 1.14 0.02 -8.08
C LEU A 25 1.31 0.64 -9.47
N LEU A 26 1.49 1.96 -9.57
CA LEU A 26 1.67 2.67 -10.85
C LEU A 26 3.11 2.60 -11.37
N LEU A 27 4.09 2.65 -10.46
CA LEU A 27 5.52 2.62 -10.78
C LEU A 27 5.97 1.20 -11.16
N GLY A 28 6.50 1.04 -12.36
CA GLY A 28 7.05 -0.23 -12.84
C GLY A 28 7.72 -0.11 -14.21
N ARG A 29 8.32 -1.20 -14.67
CA ARG A 29 8.95 -1.25 -16.02
C ARG A 29 7.95 -0.97 -17.14
N TYR A 30 6.71 -1.39 -16.94
CA TYR A 30 5.59 -1.00 -17.78
C TYR A 30 4.97 0.27 -17.18
N GLN A 31 5.10 1.39 -17.90
CA GLN A 31 4.49 2.65 -17.49
C GLN A 31 2.97 2.53 -17.68
N ILE A 32 2.23 2.56 -16.57
CA ILE A 32 0.76 2.53 -16.60
C ILE A 32 0.31 3.97 -16.36
N SER A 33 -0.45 4.54 -17.29
CA SER A 33 -1.02 5.87 -17.09
C SER A 33 -2.09 5.84 -16.00
N ILE A 34 -2.28 6.95 -15.28
CA ILE A 34 -3.36 7.10 -14.30
C ILE A 34 -4.72 6.83 -14.96
N HIS A 35 -4.90 7.26 -16.22
CA HIS A 35 -6.11 7.00 -16.98
C HIS A 35 -6.33 5.50 -17.23
N GLU A 36 -5.28 4.76 -17.62
CA GLU A 36 -5.37 3.31 -17.84
C GLU A 36 -5.67 2.56 -16.55
N PHE A 37 -5.07 2.98 -15.44
CA PHE A 37 -5.36 2.42 -14.12
C PHE A 37 -6.81 2.64 -13.71
N LEU A 38 -7.34 3.86 -13.89
CA LEU A 38 -8.75 4.17 -13.61
C LEU A 38 -9.71 3.35 -14.48
N MET A 39 -9.42 3.21 -15.78
CA MET A 39 -10.19 2.36 -16.70
C MET A 39 -10.12 0.89 -16.31
N PHE A 40 -8.97 0.39 -15.88
CA PHE A 40 -8.81 -0.97 -15.37
C PHE A 40 -9.69 -1.21 -14.14
N ILE A 41 -9.67 -0.30 -13.16
CA ILE A 41 -10.52 -0.39 -11.97
C ILE A 41 -12.01 -0.30 -12.33
N ALA A 42 -12.39 0.63 -13.21
CA ALA A 42 -13.78 0.75 -13.67
C ALA A 42 -14.26 -0.52 -14.41
N THR A 43 -13.38 -1.15 -15.19
CA THR A 43 -13.67 -2.42 -15.87
C THR A 43 -13.77 -3.57 -14.89
N MET A 44 -12.89 -3.63 -13.88
CA MET A 44 -12.97 -4.61 -12.81
C MET A 44 -14.27 -4.51 -11.99
N LEU A 45 -14.82 -3.31 -11.86
CA LEU A 45 -16.12 -3.05 -11.22
C LEU A 45 -17.33 -3.23 -12.16
N GLY A 46 -17.11 -3.56 -13.43
CA GLY A 46 -18.17 -3.74 -14.42
C GLY A 46 -18.84 -2.43 -14.88
N ILE A 47 -18.17 -1.28 -14.70
CA ILE A 47 -18.69 0.06 -15.06
C ILE A 47 -18.30 0.43 -16.50
N SER A 48 -17.17 -0.07 -16.99
CA SER A 48 -16.62 0.22 -18.32
C SER A 48 -16.12 -1.04 -18.99
N ASP A 49 -15.94 -0.98 -20.32
CA ASP A 49 -15.30 -2.05 -21.08
C ASP A 49 -13.88 -1.67 -21.50
N MET A 50 -12.98 -2.66 -21.48
CA MET A 50 -11.61 -2.56 -21.96
C MET A 50 -11.32 -3.75 -22.90
N PRO A 51 -10.49 -3.60 -23.94
CA PRO A 51 -10.09 -4.73 -24.78
C PRO A 51 -9.50 -5.87 -23.93
N ALA A 52 -10.00 -7.10 -24.13
CA ALA A 52 -9.65 -8.27 -23.30
C ALA A 52 -8.13 -8.47 -23.14
N HIS A 53 -7.37 -8.41 -24.24
CA HIS A 53 -5.91 -8.54 -24.19
C HIS A 53 -5.22 -7.47 -23.32
N ARG A 54 -5.76 -6.24 -23.30
CA ARG A 54 -5.24 -5.16 -22.46
C ARG A 54 -5.59 -5.39 -20.99
N TYR A 55 -6.81 -5.84 -20.72
CA TYR A 55 -7.25 -6.18 -19.37
C TYR A 55 -6.39 -7.31 -18.77
N ASP A 56 -6.16 -8.40 -19.51
CA ASP A 56 -5.37 -9.55 -19.04
C ASP A 56 -3.92 -9.16 -18.72
N LEU A 57 -3.32 -8.31 -19.56
CA LEU A 57 -1.98 -7.75 -19.32
C LEU A 57 -1.96 -6.93 -18.03
N LEU A 58 -2.91 -6.01 -17.86
CA LEU A 58 -2.96 -5.16 -16.66
C LEU A 58 -3.29 -5.96 -15.41
N HIS A 59 -4.14 -6.98 -15.51
CA HIS A 59 -4.45 -7.90 -14.41
C HIS A 59 -3.18 -8.64 -13.96
N SER A 60 -2.46 -9.26 -14.89
CA SER A 60 -1.21 -9.97 -14.58
C SER A 60 -0.17 -9.04 -13.95
N LEU A 61 -0.03 -7.81 -14.48
CA LEU A 61 0.93 -6.86 -13.94
C LEU A 61 0.52 -6.30 -12.57
N ILE A 62 -0.71 -5.82 -12.42
CA ILE A 62 -1.16 -5.12 -11.23
C ILE A 62 -1.51 -6.11 -10.12
N ILE A 63 -2.35 -7.11 -10.42
CA ILE A 63 -2.91 -8.04 -9.43
C ILE A 63 -1.93 -9.17 -9.10
N GLU A 64 -1.30 -9.77 -10.10
CA GLU A 64 -0.45 -10.95 -9.86
C GLU A 64 1.01 -10.59 -9.54
N ALA A 65 1.54 -9.51 -10.09
CA ALA A 65 2.94 -9.12 -9.86
C ALA A 65 3.11 -8.01 -8.81
N ARG A 66 2.39 -6.87 -8.94
CA ARG A 66 2.63 -5.68 -8.11
C ARG A 66 1.93 -5.75 -6.76
N LEU A 67 0.65 -6.08 -6.74
CA LEU A 67 -0.17 -6.13 -5.52
C LEU A 67 0.42 -7.03 -4.42
N PRO A 68 0.84 -8.29 -4.68
CA PRO A 68 1.45 -9.12 -3.64
C PRO A 68 2.74 -8.52 -3.09
N ARG A 69 3.55 -7.85 -3.94
CA ARG A 69 4.77 -7.17 -3.51
C ARG A 69 4.48 -5.97 -2.62
N VAL A 70 3.46 -5.16 -2.96
CA VAL A 70 3.04 -4.01 -2.13
C VAL A 70 2.53 -4.49 -0.78
N ILE A 71 1.69 -5.52 -0.76
CA ILE A 71 1.19 -6.12 0.49
C ILE A 71 2.36 -6.65 1.34
N ALA A 72 3.29 -7.38 0.73
CA ALA A 72 4.46 -7.89 1.44
C ALA A 72 5.31 -6.76 2.04
N ALA A 73 5.57 -5.68 1.30
CA ALA A 73 6.33 -4.53 1.79
C ALA A 73 5.64 -3.84 2.99
N VAL A 74 4.31 -3.69 2.93
CA VAL A 74 3.52 -3.12 4.04
C VAL A 74 3.60 -4.02 5.27
N LEU A 75 3.42 -5.33 5.12
CA LEU A 75 3.48 -6.28 6.23
C LEU A 75 4.87 -6.36 6.87
N VAL A 76 5.94 -6.40 6.05
CA VAL A 76 7.32 -6.40 6.54
C VAL A 76 7.63 -5.11 7.29
N GLY A 77 7.28 -3.95 6.72
CA GLY A 77 7.47 -2.65 7.36
C GLY A 77 6.73 -2.54 8.70
N ALA A 78 5.48 -3.02 8.74
CA ALA A 78 4.69 -3.06 9.98
C ALA A 78 5.33 -3.98 11.03
N GLY A 79 5.78 -5.16 10.64
CA GLY A 79 6.47 -6.11 11.55
C GLY A 79 7.75 -5.52 12.15
N LEU A 80 8.60 -4.90 11.33
CA LEU A 80 9.81 -4.23 11.78
C LEU A 80 9.50 -3.05 12.72
N SER A 81 8.47 -2.27 12.41
CA SER A 81 8.05 -1.13 13.23
C SER A 81 7.54 -1.58 14.61
N VAL A 82 6.73 -2.63 14.66
CA VAL A 82 6.22 -3.22 15.91
C VAL A 82 7.36 -3.83 16.74
N SER A 83 8.27 -4.57 16.10
CA SER A 83 9.45 -5.13 16.76
C SER A 83 10.33 -4.04 17.38
N GLY A 84 10.61 -2.97 16.64
CA GLY A 84 11.38 -1.82 17.13
C GLY A 84 10.71 -1.15 18.33
N ALA A 85 9.40 -0.88 18.24
CA ALA A 85 8.63 -0.28 19.33
C ALA A 85 8.60 -1.18 20.59
N ALA A 86 8.44 -2.50 20.42
CA ALA A 86 8.48 -3.45 21.52
C ALA A 86 9.86 -3.47 22.20
N TYR A 87 10.94 -3.51 21.40
CA TYR A 87 12.31 -3.50 21.92
C TYR A 87 12.60 -2.21 22.69
N GLN A 88 12.26 -1.05 22.12
CA GLN A 88 12.38 0.24 22.79
C GLN A 88 11.55 0.30 24.08
N GLY A 89 10.38 -0.33 24.12
CA GLY A 89 9.52 -0.42 25.29
C GLY A 89 10.11 -1.27 26.42
N VAL A 90 10.71 -2.42 26.09
CA VAL A 90 11.37 -3.31 27.06
C VAL A 90 12.56 -2.63 27.73
N PHE A 91 13.43 -2.01 26.94
CA PHE A 91 14.61 -1.31 27.46
C PHE A 91 14.30 0.10 27.98
N ARG A 92 13.07 0.59 27.78
CA ARG A 92 12.66 1.98 28.06
C ARG A 92 13.66 3.01 27.52
N ASN A 93 14.24 2.71 26.36
CA ASN A 93 15.26 3.53 25.73
C ASN A 93 14.95 3.66 24.23
N PRO A 94 14.56 4.86 23.76
CA PRO A 94 14.15 5.09 22.37
C PRO A 94 15.30 4.98 21.36
N LEU A 95 16.56 4.89 21.81
CA LEU A 95 17.73 4.77 20.94
C LEU A 95 18.12 3.31 20.65
N VAL A 96 17.45 2.34 21.27
CA VAL A 96 17.76 0.93 21.07
C VAL A 96 17.04 0.43 19.82
N SER A 97 17.78 -0.22 18.92
CA SER A 97 17.24 -0.92 17.76
C SER A 97 17.53 -2.42 17.90
N PRO A 98 16.60 -3.31 17.53
CA PRO A 98 16.98 -4.66 17.15
C PRO A 98 17.87 -4.52 15.90
N GLY A 99 19.14 -4.92 16.01
CA GLY A 99 20.12 -4.83 14.91
C GLY A 99 19.72 -5.68 13.71
#